data_AF-A0A9W9UFU1-F1
#
_entry.id   AF-A0A9W9UFU1-F1
#
_cell.length_a   1.000
_cell.length_b   1.000
_cell.length_c   1.000
_cell.angle_alpha   90.00
_cell.angle_beta   90.00
_cell.angle_gamma   90.00
#
_symmetry.space_group_name_H-M   'P 1'
#
loop_
_entity.id
_entity.type
_entity.pdbx_description
1 polymer ?
#
loop_
_entity_poly.entity_id
_entity_poly.type
_entity_poly.pdbx_seq_one_letter_code
_entity_poly.pdbx_strand_id
1 'polypeptide(L)'
;MRGDAYDLSSILAWASFFWEDNVEQPLDYPKWSPEFKAAVKVASKKLAKSFEACEKTHRIAHKLIRDKGETPEACIRISEYHQFIMERYTLYPNPIKQPETRAGKAEWDAFNCEQGQRLRDGDPGHMAWAVAKQVFYDSVQRALLEMPLLNAEALSVLQEDFAKSFPVTLHSI
;
A
#
# COMPACT_ATOMS: atom_id res chain seq x y z
N MET A 1 -4.75 9.22 5.65
CA MET A 1 -4.53 8.24 4.56
C MET A 1 -3.40 8.60 3.59
N ARG A 2 -2.58 9.63 3.83
CA ARG A 2 -1.44 9.92 2.94
C ARG A 2 -0.38 8.81 2.99
N GLY A 3 -0.13 8.26 4.18
CA GLY A 3 0.77 7.11 4.34
C GLY A 3 0.23 5.85 3.68
N ASP A 4 -1.09 5.62 3.69
CA ASP A 4 -1.70 4.49 2.98
C ASP A 4 -1.62 4.65 1.45
N ALA A 5 -1.78 5.88 0.95
CA ALA A 5 -1.57 6.16 -0.48
C ALA A 5 -0.10 5.94 -0.87
N TYR A 6 0.83 6.31 0.02
CA TYR A 6 2.26 6.06 -0.15
C TYR A 6 2.58 4.56 -0.17
N ASP A 7 1.95 3.75 0.69
CA ASP A 7 2.05 2.28 0.62
C ASP A 7 1.61 1.76 -0.74
N LEU A 8 0.44 2.18 -1.22
CA LEU A 8 -0.07 1.76 -2.52
C LEU A 8 0.95 2.09 -3.62
N SER A 9 1.44 3.33 -3.67
CA SER A 9 2.43 3.72 -4.68
C SER A 9 3.72 2.92 -4.58
N SER A 10 4.18 2.65 -3.36
CA SER A 10 5.42 1.92 -3.12
C SER A 10 5.29 0.46 -3.54
N ILE A 11 4.18 -0.20 -3.20
CA ILE A 11 3.90 -1.59 -3.62
C ILE A 11 3.78 -1.69 -5.15
N LEU A 12 3.10 -0.73 -5.79
CA LEU A 12 2.95 -0.72 -7.25
C LEU A 12 4.29 -0.45 -7.97
N ALA A 13 5.15 0.39 -7.39
CA ALA A 13 6.50 0.61 -7.89
C ALA A 13 7.38 -0.63 -7.69
N TRP A 14 7.29 -1.31 -6.54
CA TRP A 14 7.96 -2.60 -6.33
C TRP A 14 7.48 -3.64 -7.36
N ALA A 15 6.18 -3.67 -7.65
CA ALA A 15 5.61 -4.57 -8.64
C ALA A 15 6.04 -4.25 -10.08
N SER A 16 6.43 -3.02 -10.41
CA SER A 16 6.84 -2.68 -11.78
C SER A 16 8.15 -3.33 -12.18
N PHE A 17 9.00 -3.71 -11.22
CA PHE A 17 10.24 -4.46 -11.44
C PHE A 17 10.03 -5.71 -12.31
N PHE A 18 8.88 -6.39 -12.21
CA PHE A 18 8.61 -7.60 -12.98
C PHE A 18 8.40 -7.36 -14.49
N TRP A 19 8.28 -6.10 -14.91
CA TRP A 19 8.15 -5.70 -16.32
C TRP A 19 9.44 -5.15 -16.91
N GLU A 20 10.45 -4.90 -16.08
CA GLU A 20 11.75 -4.43 -16.55
C GLU A 20 12.52 -5.61 -17.13
N ASP A 21 12.53 -5.72 -18.46
CA ASP A 21 13.25 -6.78 -19.17
C ASP A 21 14.79 -6.57 -19.14
N ASN A 22 15.32 -5.56 -18.42
CA ASN A 22 16.65 -5.02 -18.75
C ASN A 22 17.52 -4.36 -17.65
N VAL A 23 17.25 -4.48 -16.36
CA VAL A 23 18.14 -3.87 -15.35
C VAL A 23 18.87 -4.96 -14.61
N GLU A 24 20.12 -5.22 -15.01
CA GLU A 24 21.16 -5.93 -14.23
C GLU A 24 20.60 -6.91 -13.20
N GLN A 25 19.67 -7.77 -13.63
CA GLN A 25 19.12 -8.76 -12.75
C GLN A 25 20.32 -9.64 -12.40
N PRO A 26 20.57 -9.93 -11.11
CA PRO A 26 21.61 -10.87 -10.73
C PRO A 26 21.49 -12.07 -11.67
N LEU A 27 22.61 -12.60 -12.17
CA LEU A 27 22.66 -13.63 -13.23
C LEU A 27 21.71 -14.83 -13.00
N ASP A 28 21.20 -14.98 -11.77
CA ASP A 28 20.34 -16.04 -11.26
C ASP A 28 18.83 -15.71 -11.24
N TYR A 29 18.39 -14.49 -11.60
CA TYR A 29 16.97 -14.16 -11.64
C TYR A 29 16.30 -14.72 -12.91
N PRO A 30 15.19 -15.46 -12.79
CA PRO A 30 14.50 -16.01 -13.94
C PRO A 30 13.87 -14.90 -14.77
N LYS A 31 13.79 -15.11 -16.09
CA LYS A 31 12.83 -14.35 -16.88
C LYS A 31 11.43 -14.62 -16.36
N TRP A 32 10.75 -13.56 -15.90
CA TRP A 32 9.38 -13.64 -15.41
C TRP A 32 8.45 -14.16 -16.50
N SER A 33 7.74 -15.27 -16.23
CA SER A 33 6.84 -15.86 -17.22
C SER A 33 5.63 -14.95 -17.48
N PRO A 34 4.99 -15.05 -18.67
CA PRO A 34 3.76 -14.32 -18.95
C PRO A 34 2.66 -14.58 -17.91
N GLU A 35 2.56 -15.80 -17.39
CA GLU A 35 1.60 -16.20 -16.37
C GLU A 35 1.87 -15.49 -15.04
N PHE A 36 3.14 -15.43 -14.62
CA PHE A 36 3.55 -14.70 -13.43
C PHE A 36 3.23 -13.19 -13.57
N LYS A 37 3.65 -12.58 -14.68
CA LYS A 37 3.34 -11.16 -14.97
C LYS A 37 1.83 -10.90 -14.96
N ALA A 38 1.02 -11.82 -15.51
CA ALA A 38 -0.44 -11.72 -15.50
C ALA A 38 -1.02 -11.81 -14.08
N ALA A 39 -0.52 -12.72 -13.24
CA ALA A 39 -0.93 -12.85 -11.84
C ALA A 39 -0.63 -11.57 -11.05
N VAL A 40 0.58 -11.02 -11.19
CA VAL A 40 0.95 -9.75 -10.54
C VAL A 40 0.04 -8.60 -11.03
N LYS A 41 -0.22 -8.50 -12.34
CA LYS A 41 -1.14 -7.48 -12.87
C LYS A 41 -2.53 -7.56 -12.24
N VAL A 42 -3.08 -8.76 -12.10
CA VAL A 42 -4.38 -8.99 -11.46
C VAL A 42 -4.33 -8.61 -9.99
N ALA A 43 -3.27 -8.98 -9.26
CA ALA A 43 -3.07 -8.61 -7.87
C ALA A 43 -2.97 -7.09 -7.69
N SER A 44 -2.17 -6.39 -8.50
CA SER A 44 -2.03 -4.93 -8.48
C SER A 44 -3.36 -4.22 -8.70
N LYS A 45 -4.18 -4.71 -9.66
CA LYS A 45 -5.51 -4.17 -9.91
C LYS A 45 -6.45 -4.39 -8.73
N LYS A 46 -6.40 -5.56 -8.08
CA LYS A 46 -7.19 -5.84 -6.87
C LYS A 46 -6.77 -4.93 -5.71
N LEU A 47 -5.46 -4.77 -5.49
CA LEU A 47 -4.92 -3.89 -4.46
C LEU A 47 -5.40 -2.43 -4.64
N ALA A 48 -5.28 -1.89 -5.85
CA ALA A 48 -5.73 -0.52 -6.15
C ALA A 48 -7.24 -0.35 -5.91
N LYS A 49 -8.07 -1.32 -6.33
CA LYS A 49 -9.52 -1.30 -6.06
C LYS A 49 -9.85 -1.37 -4.57
N SER A 50 -9.12 -2.20 -3.82
CA SER A 50 -9.29 -2.29 -2.37
C SER A 50 -8.90 -0.98 -1.69
N PHE A 51 -7.83 -0.32 -2.14
CA PHE A 51 -7.47 1.01 -1.64
C PHE A 51 -8.56 2.05 -1.90
N GLU A 52 -9.08 2.13 -3.15
CA GLU A 52 -10.20 3.02 -3.49
C GLU A 52 -11.42 2.77 -2.61
N ALA A 53 -11.75 1.50 -2.35
CA ALA A 53 -12.85 1.15 -1.45
C ALA A 53 -12.60 1.61 -0.01
N CYS A 54 -11.38 1.41 0.51
CA CYS A 54 -11.00 1.86 1.86
C CYS A 54 -11.04 3.38 1.99
N GLU A 55 -10.49 4.11 1.01
CA GLU A 55 -10.53 5.58 0.97
C GLU A 55 -11.96 6.09 0.96
N LYS A 56 -12.82 5.48 0.15
CA LYS A 56 -14.23 5.82 0.08
C LYS A 56 -14.92 5.58 1.43
N THR A 57 -14.73 4.42 2.04
CA THR A 57 -15.30 4.09 3.36
C THR A 57 -14.83 5.08 4.43
N HIS A 58 -13.54 5.42 4.45
CA HIS A 58 -12.99 6.41 5.37
C HIS A 58 -13.64 7.78 5.17
N ARG A 59 -13.79 8.24 3.93
CA ARG A 59 -14.41 9.53 3.62
C ARG A 59 -15.89 9.59 3.95
N ILE A 60 -16.63 8.50 3.76
CA ILE A 60 -18.03 8.39 4.19
C ILE A 60 -18.13 8.49 5.71
N ALA A 61 -17.30 7.74 6.45
CA ALA A 61 -17.32 7.76 7.90
C ALA A 61 -17.01 9.15 8.49
N HIS A 62 -16.16 9.92 7.83
CA HIS A 62 -15.86 11.31 8.20
C HIS A 62 -16.78 12.35 7.53
N LYS A 63 -17.87 11.91 6.86
CA LYS A 63 -18.86 12.79 6.21
C LYS A 63 -18.23 13.79 5.23
N LEU A 64 -17.11 13.39 4.61
CA LEU A 64 -16.42 14.15 3.57
C LEU A 64 -17.05 13.92 2.20
N ILE A 65 -17.70 12.77 2.02
CA ILE A 65 -18.52 12.44 0.87
C ILE A 65 -19.78 11.75 1.36
N ARG A 66 -20.84 11.81 0.56
CA ARG A 66 -22.09 11.09 0.84
C ARG A 66 -21.98 9.61 0.55
N ASP A 67 -22.72 8.82 1.30
CA ASP A 67 -23.06 7.47 0.85
C ASP A 67 -24.17 7.50 -0.21
N LYS A 68 -24.34 6.40 -0.95
CA LYS A 68 -25.43 6.24 -1.91
C LYS A 68 -26.77 6.21 -1.16
N GLY A 69 -27.55 7.29 -1.30
CA GLY A 69 -28.90 7.39 -0.75
C GLY A 69 -29.07 8.48 0.33
N GLU A 70 -28.00 9.15 0.74
CA GLU A 70 -28.09 10.28 1.67
C GLU A 70 -28.50 11.59 0.97
N THR A 71 -29.22 12.45 1.69
CA THR A 71 -29.66 13.75 1.17
C THR A 71 -28.46 14.73 1.06
N PRO A 72 -28.49 15.70 0.13
CA PRO A 72 -27.37 16.61 -0.12
C PRO A 72 -26.93 17.43 1.11
N GLU A 73 -27.83 17.67 2.06
CA GLU A 73 -27.59 18.49 3.25
C GLU A 73 -26.73 17.79 4.33
N ALA A 74 -26.48 16.48 4.18
CA ALA A 74 -25.74 15.69 5.17
C ALA A 74 -24.21 15.86 5.09
N CYS A 75 -23.68 16.49 4.04
CA CYS A 75 -22.29 16.29 3.65
C CYS A 75 -21.41 17.53 3.73
N ILE A 76 -20.16 17.28 4.12
CA ILE A 76 -19.03 18.20 4.26
C ILE A 76 -18.94 18.81 5.67
N ARG A 77 -18.48 18.00 6.62
CA ARG A 77 -18.02 18.46 7.95
C ARG A 77 -16.50 18.57 8.00
N ILE A 78 -15.93 19.43 7.14
CA ILE A 78 -14.46 19.60 7.02
C ILE A 78 -13.82 19.98 8.36
N SER A 79 -14.49 20.82 9.16
CA SER A 79 -14.01 21.21 10.50
C SER A 79 -13.84 20.01 11.44
N GLU A 80 -14.80 19.08 11.45
CA GLU A 80 -14.73 17.85 12.25
C GLU A 80 -13.61 16.92 11.77
N TYR A 81 -13.41 16.83 10.45
CA TYR A 81 -12.29 16.06 9.91
C TYR A 81 -10.93 16.70 10.26
N HIS A 82 -10.81 18.03 10.20
CA HIS A 82 -9.60 18.71 10.66
C HIS A 82 -9.34 18.48 12.14
N GLN A 83 -10.39 18.51 12.97
CA GLN A 83 -10.28 18.19 14.39
C GLN A 83 -9.81 16.75 14.60
N PHE A 84 -10.39 15.78 13.89
CA PHE A 84 -9.94 14.38 13.92
C PHE A 84 -8.46 14.23 13.56
N ILE A 85 -8.00 14.94 12.52
CA ILE A 85 -6.58 14.94 12.13
C ILE A 85 -5.70 15.60 13.20
N MET A 86 -6.14 16.69 13.82
CA MET A 86 -5.43 17.32 14.94
C MET A 86 -5.31 16.40 16.15
N GLU A 87 -6.41 15.76 16.55
CA GLU A 87 -6.43 14.76 17.63
C GLU A 87 -5.52 13.57 17.30
N ARG A 88 -5.40 13.19 16.03
CA ARG A 88 -4.44 12.18 15.61
C ARG A 88 -2.99 12.64 15.80
N TYR A 89 -2.68 13.89 15.48
CA TYR A 89 -1.33 14.43 15.67
C TYR A 89 -0.92 14.48 17.14
N THR A 90 -1.85 14.66 18.09
CA THR A 90 -1.50 14.66 19.53
C THR A 90 -1.04 13.29 20.03
N LEU A 91 -1.35 12.21 19.31
CA LEU A 91 -0.86 10.87 19.62
C LEU A 91 0.63 10.67 19.29
N TYR A 92 1.27 11.65 18.64
CA TYR A 92 2.67 11.61 18.26
C TYR A 92 3.42 12.72 19.01
N PRO A 93 4.17 12.39 20.08
CA PRO A 93 4.83 13.40 20.91
C PRO A 93 5.91 14.20 20.16
N ASN A 94 6.40 13.69 19.02
CA ASN A 94 7.35 14.36 18.14
C ASN A 94 6.93 14.18 16.68
N PRO A 95 5.92 14.93 16.20
CA PRO A 95 5.44 14.75 14.84
C PRO A 95 6.51 15.20 13.85
N ILE A 96 6.72 14.43 12.78
CA ILE A 96 7.62 14.84 11.70
C ILE A 96 7.00 16.08 11.05
N LYS A 97 7.74 17.20 11.02
CA LYS A 97 7.26 18.41 10.35
C LYS A 97 7.03 18.09 8.87
N GLN A 98 5.91 18.59 8.34
CA GLN A 98 5.65 18.49 6.91
C GLN A 98 6.85 19.08 6.14
N PRO A 99 7.47 18.32 5.23
CA PRO A 99 8.59 18.82 4.45
C PRO A 99 8.16 20.00 3.56
N GLU A 100 9.10 20.89 3.27
CA GLU A 100 8.86 21.96 2.30
C GLU A 100 8.60 21.39 0.89
N THR A 101 7.94 22.15 0.04
CA THR A 101 7.62 21.70 -1.34
C THR A 101 8.85 21.28 -2.15
N ARG A 102 10.04 21.84 -1.84
CA ARG A 102 11.32 21.53 -2.49
C ARG A 102 12.15 20.46 -1.77
N ALA A 103 11.63 19.91 -0.67
CA ALA A 103 12.31 18.88 0.10
C ALA A 103 12.55 17.61 -0.74
N GLY A 104 13.58 16.87 -0.37
CA GLY A 104 13.96 15.65 -1.07
C GLY A 104 12.96 14.52 -0.90
N LYS A 105 13.02 13.52 -1.80
CA LYS A 105 12.18 12.31 -1.73
C LYS A 105 12.27 11.64 -0.35
N ALA A 106 13.48 11.51 0.22
CA ALA A 106 13.68 10.86 1.51
C ALA A 106 12.95 11.55 2.67
N GLU A 107 12.84 12.88 2.65
CA GLU A 107 12.11 13.64 3.67
C GLU A 107 10.60 13.44 3.55
N TRP A 108 10.09 13.45 2.31
CA TRP A 108 8.70 13.15 2.02
C TRP A 108 8.33 11.70 2.36
N ASP A 109 9.22 10.75 2.06
CA ASP A 109 9.06 9.35 2.42
C ASP A 109 9.00 9.19 3.94
N ALA A 110 9.92 9.82 4.69
CA ALA A 110 9.93 9.79 6.15
C ALA A 110 8.64 10.37 6.74
N PHE A 111 8.17 11.52 6.22
CA PHE A 111 6.92 12.14 6.64
C PHE A 111 5.69 11.26 6.33
N ASN A 112 5.60 10.68 5.14
CA ASN A 112 4.47 9.82 4.76
C ASN A 112 4.49 8.47 5.49
N CYS A 113 5.67 7.99 5.88
CA CYS A 113 5.83 6.78 6.69
C CYS A 113 5.40 6.97 8.15
N GLU A 114 5.24 8.21 8.62
CA GLU A 114 4.73 8.50 9.96
C GLU A 114 3.33 7.90 10.15
N GLN A 115 3.12 7.21 11.28
CA GLN A 115 1.85 6.55 11.59
C GLN A 115 0.66 7.51 11.67
N GLY A 116 0.88 8.82 11.88
CA GLY A 116 -0.18 9.83 11.87
C GLY A 116 -0.86 9.99 10.50
N GLN A 117 -0.16 9.63 9.43
CA GLN A 117 -0.67 9.73 8.07
C GLN A 117 -1.43 8.47 7.61
N ARG A 118 -1.40 7.40 8.41
CA ARG A 118 -1.91 6.06 8.11
C ARG A 118 -3.24 5.78 8.82
N LEU A 119 -4.01 4.85 8.27
CA LEU A 119 -5.12 4.24 9.00
C LEU A 119 -4.57 3.44 10.19
N ARG A 120 -5.23 3.51 11.33
CA ARG A 120 -4.90 2.80 12.57
C ARG A 120 -6.03 1.88 13.00
N ASP A 121 -5.76 1.01 13.96
CA ASP A 121 -6.81 0.23 14.64
C ASP A 121 -7.94 1.14 15.11
N GLY A 122 -9.17 0.75 14.80
CA GLY A 122 -10.39 1.54 15.02
C GLY A 122 -10.77 2.44 13.85
N ASP A 123 -9.88 2.70 12.88
CA ASP A 123 -10.24 3.50 11.71
C ASP A 123 -11.09 2.70 10.72
N PRO A 124 -12.13 3.35 10.15
CA PRO A 124 -12.87 2.80 9.03
C PRO A 124 -11.93 2.49 7.85
N GLY A 125 -11.87 1.22 7.46
CA GLY A 125 -11.03 0.74 6.36
C GLY A 125 -9.65 0.22 6.76
N HIS A 126 -9.21 0.36 8.02
CA HIS A 126 -7.86 -0.09 8.43
C HIS A 126 -7.62 -1.58 8.17
N MET A 127 -8.48 -2.44 8.74
CA MET A 127 -8.37 -3.90 8.57
C MET A 127 -8.47 -4.31 7.10
N ALA A 128 -9.40 -3.72 6.36
CA ALA A 128 -9.57 -4.00 4.94
C ALA A 128 -8.31 -3.64 4.13
N TRP A 129 -7.64 -2.54 4.47
CA TRP A 129 -6.39 -2.13 3.84
C TRP A 129 -5.22 -3.06 4.22
N ALA A 130 -5.10 -3.43 5.49
CA ALA A 130 -4.09 -4.40 5.94
C ALA A 130 -4.23 -5.75 5.22
N VAL A 131 -5.46 -6.28 5.15
CA VAL A 131 -5.79 -7.51 4.41
C VAL A 131 -5.46 -7.38 2.92
N ALA A 132 -5.77 -6.24 2.30
CA ALA A 132 -5.48 -6.05 0.88
C ALA A 132 -3.98 -6.12 0.56
N LYS A 133 -3.14 -5.53 1.41
CA LYS A 133 -1.67 -5.60 1.29
C LYS A 133 -1.16 -7.05 1.43
N GLN A 134 -1.67 -7.78 2.42
CA GLN A 134 -1.33 -9.19 2.62
C GLN A 134 -1.75 -10.05 1.43
N VAL A 135 -3.00 -9.92 0.96
CA VAL A 135 -3.54 -10.67 -0.18
C VAL A 135 -2.74 -10.40 -1.45
N PHE A 136 -2.30 -9.15 -1.66
CA PHE A 136 -1.40 -8.81 -2.77
C PHE A 136 -0.10 -9.60 -2.66
N TYR A 137 0.59 -9.51 -1.52
CA TYR A 137 1.87 -10.17 -1.31
C TYR A 137 1.76 -11.70 -1.49
N ASP A 138 0.76 -12.32 -0.86
CA ASP A 138 0.50 -13.76 -0.99
C ASP A 138 0.18 -14.18 -2.42
N SER A 139 -0.48 -13.32 -3.21
CA SER A 139 -0.75 -13.61 -4.61
C SER A 139 0.53 -13.64 -5.44
N VAL A 140 1.47 -12.74 -5.17
CA VAL A 140 2.77 -12.73 -5.84
C VAL A 140 3.62 -13.93 -5.42
N GLN A 141 3.65 -14.25 -4.12
CA GLN A 141 4.33 -15.44 -3.60
C GLN A 141 3.77 -16.74 -4.19
N ARG A 142 2.45 -16.87 -4.30
CA ARG A 142 1.82 -18.04 -4.93
C ARG A 142 2.18 -18.15 -6.41
N ALA A 143 2.13 -17.04 -7.15
CA ALA A 143 2.52 -17.04 -8.56
C ALA A 143 3.99 -17.45 -8.75
N LEU A 144 4.87 -17.08 -7.81
CA LEU A 144 6.27 -17.48 -7.82
C LEU A 144 6.43 -19.00 -7.62
N LEU A 145 5.68 -19.59 -6.69
CA LEU A 145 5.68 -21.05 -6.43
C LEU A 145 5.20 -21.86 -7.64
N GLU A 146 4.34 -21.28 -8.47
CA GLU A 146 3.79 -21.92 -9.66
C GLU A 146 4.71 -21.79 -10.89
N MET A 147 5.86 -21.12 -10.77
CA MET A 147 6.79 -20.96 -11.89
C MET A 147 7.54 -22.27 -12.21
N PRO A 148 7.43 -22.80 -13.44
CA PRO A 148 7.90 -24.15 -13.78
C PRO A 148 9.44 -24.29 -13.91
N LEU A 149 10.18 -23.17 -13.93
CA LEU A 149 11.62 -23.15 -14.19
C LEU A 149 12.48 -22.79 -12.97
N LEU A 150 11.86 -22.62 -11.80
CA LEU A 150 12.57 -22.36 -10.55
C LEU A 150 12.91 -23.67 -9.83
N ASN A 151 14.20 -23.93 -9.65
CA ASN A 151 14.61 -24.97 -8.71
C ASN A 151 14.37 -24.49 -7.27
N ALA A 152 14.40 -25.42 -6.30
CA ALA A 152 14.08 -25.11 -4.91
C ALA A 152 15.00 -24.05 -4.28
N GLU A 153 16.28 -24.02 -4.67
CA GLU A 153 17.26 -23.07 -4.16
C GLU A 153 16.99 -21.65 -4.66
N ALA A 154 16.80 -21.49 -5.98
CA ALA A 154 16.46 -20.21 -6.60
C ALA A 154 15.11 -19.68 -6.09
N LEU A 155 14.13 -20.57 -5.90
CA LEU A 155 12.86 -20.21 -5.29
C LEU A 155 13.04 -19.66 -3.87
N SER A 156 13.82 -20.33 -3.02
CA SER A 156 14.08 -19.88 -1.65
C SER A 156 14.74 -18.51 -1.61
N VAL A 157 15.74 -18.29 -2.47
CA VAL A 157 16.44 -16.98 -2.58
C VAL A 157 15.46 -15.88 -2.98
N LEU A 158 14.63 -16.11 -3.99
CA LEU A 158 13.63 -15.14 -4.44
C LEU A 158 12.57 -14.83 -3.37
N GLN A 159 12.12 -15.84 -2.62
CA GLN A 159 11.17 -15.63 -1.53
C GLN A 159 11.76 -14.76 -0.42
N GLU A 160 13.01 -15.01 -0.04
CA GLU A 160 13.74 -14.17 0.91
C GLU A 160 13.95 -12.76 0.40
N ASP A 161 14.36 -12.60 -0.86
CA ASP A 161 14.55 -11.31 -1.49
C ASP A 161 13.25 -10.52 -1.55
N PHE A 162 12.12 -11.17 -1.87
CA PHE A 162 10.81 -10.53 -1.87
C PHE A 162 10.42 -10.11 -0.45
N ALA A 163 10.67 -10.94 0.55
CA ALA A 163 10.39 -10.59 1.95
C ALA A 163 11.24 -9.40 2.42
N LYS A 164 12.49 -9.29 1.99
CA LYS A 164 13.42 -8.20 2.33
C LYS A 164 13.14 -6.92 1.55
N SER A 165 12.73 -7.04 0.29
CA SER A 165 12.52 -5.90 -0.63
C SER A 165 11.10 -5.36 -0.64
N PHE A 166 10.12 -6.10 -0.08
CA PHE A 166 8.74 -5.62 -0.04
C PHE A 166 8.65 -4.30 0.76
N PRO A 167 8.10 -3.23 0.17
CA PRO A 167 8.39 -1.88 0.63
C PRO A 167 7.57 -1.44 1.86
N VAL A 168 6.69 -2.30 2.37
CA VAL A 168 5.79 -1.97 3.47
C VAL A 168 5.70 -3.11 4.47
N THR A 169 5.50 -2.77 5.74
CA THR A 169 5.23 -3.77 6.77
C THR A 169 3.86 -4.41 6.54
N LEU A 170 3.85 -5.74 6.55
CA LEU A 170 2.64 -6.53 6.62
C LEU A 170 2.33 -6.79 8.10
N HIS A 171 1.11 -6.44 8.53
CA HIS A 171 0.66 -6.76 9.86
C HIS A 171 0.13 -8.19 9.87
N SER A 172 0.53 -8.99 10.86
CA SER A 172 -0.11 -10.29 11.11
C SER A 172 -1.57 -10.04 11.45
N ILE A 173 -2.47 -10.57 10.61
CA ILE A 173 -3.92 -10.48 10.78
C ILE A 173 -4.40 -11.68 11.59
#